data_AF-A0A3B9M2C5-F1
#
_entry.id   AF-A0A3B9M2C5-F1
#
_cell.length_a   1.000
_cell.length_b   1.000
_cell.length_c   1.000
_cell.angle_alpha   90.00
_cell.angle_beta   90.00
_cell.angle_gamma   90.00
#
_symmetry.space_group_name_H-M   'P 1'
#
loop_
_entity.id
_entity.type
_entity.pdbx_description
1 polymer ?
#
loop_
_entity_poly.entity_id
_entity_poly.type
_entity_poly.pdbx_seq_one_letter_code
_entity_poly.pdbx_strand_id
1 'polypeptide(L)' 'RKDGYHKPICSRREAKESRHKAGLIITHTGYILDYVAADIGHVLYDGKLSCTGMNPRELLGCINKMGYADCTRCLA' A
#
# COMPACT_ATOMS: atom_id res chain seq x y z
N ARG A 1 38.14 -10.88 -6.03
CA ARG A 1 37.28 -12.03 -5.69
C ARG A 1 35.84 -11.55 -5.81
N LYS A 2 35.09 -12.05 -6.80
CA LYS A 2 33.69 -11.66 -7.01
C LYS A 2 32.83 -12.76 -6.41
N ASP A 3 32.31 -12.51 -5.23
CA ASP A 3 31.42 -13.44 -4.55
C ASP A 3 30.07 -13.32 -5.26
N GLY A 4 29.74 -14.34 -6.03
CA GLY A 4 28.50 -14.44 -6.79
C GLY A 4 27.31 -14.52 -5.82
N TYR A 5 26.63 -13.40 -5.62
CA TYR A 5 25.37 -13.36 -4.89
C TYR A 5 24.25 -13.96 -5.75
N HIS A 6 24.05 -15.27 -5.62
CA HIS A 6 22.88 -15.95 -6.15
C HIS A 6 21.69 -15.58 -5.26
N LYS A 7 20.85 -14.64 -5.71
CA LYS A 7 19.55 -14.42 -5.07
C LYS A 7 18.73 -15.70 -5.25
N PRO A 8 18.33 -16.40 -4.18
CA PRO A 8 17.41 -17.52 -4.32
C PRO A 8 16.14 -17.02 -5.03
N ILE A 9 15.56 -17.85 -5.89
CA ILE A 9 14.27 -17.58 -6.50
C ILE A 9 13.25 -17.62 -5.36
N CYS A 10 12.98 -16.46 -4.78
CA CYS A 10 12.11 -16.29 -3.63
C CYS A 10 10.75 -15.80 -4.15
N SER A 11 9.66 -16.37 -3.64
CA SER A 11 8.33 -15.89 -3.99
C SER A 11 8.16 -14.43 -3.54
N ARG A 12 7.26 -13.70 -4.19
CA ARG A 12 6.96 -12.30 -3.83
C ARG A 12 6.52 -12.16 -2.36
N ARG A 13 5.92 -13.23 -1.81
CA ARG A 13 5.49 -13.34 -0.42
C ARG A 13 6.67 -13.53 0.53
N GLU A 14 7.56 -14.47 0.24
CA GLU A 14 8.77 -14.70 1.04
C GLU A 14 9.70 -13.46 1.04
N ALA A 15 9.80 -12.77 -0.10
CA ALA A 15 10.52 -11.51 -0.19
C ALA A 15 9.85 -10.38 0.62
N LYS A 16 8.54 -10.44 0.88
CA LYS A 16 7.82 -9.49 1.73
C LYS A 16 7.99 -9.84 3.21
N GLU A 17 7.91 -11.12 3.57
CA GLU A 17 8.06 -11.63 4.93
C GLU A 17 9.50 -11.46 5.48
N SER A 18 10.51 -11.50 4.60
CA SER A 18 11.92 -11.30 4.97
C SER A 18 12.36 -9.83 5.08
N ARG A 19 11.46 -8.85 4.93
CA ARG A 19 11.79 -7.42 5.05
C ARG A 19 11.83 -6.97 6.52
N HIS A 20 12.90 -6.29 6.89
CA HIS A 20 13.06 -5.67 8.22
C HIS A 20 12.90 -4.14 8.21
N LYS A 21 12.58 -3.55 7.05
CA LYS A 21 12.45 -2.10 6.86
C LYS A 21 11.01 -1.75 6.51
N ALA A 22 10.50 -0.67 7.09
CA ALA A 22 9.18 -0.13 6.81
C ALA A 22 9.28 1.37 6.50
N GLY A 23 8.29 1.88 5.76
CA GLY A 23 8.13 3.29 5.48
C GLY A 23 6.65 3.65 5.45
N LEU A 24 6.31 4.85 5.92
CA LEU A 24 4.95 5.38 5.90
C LEU A 24 4.94 6.62 5.00
N ILE A 25 4.00 6.64 4.06
CA ILE A 25 3.77 7.77 3.16
C ILE A 25 2.36 8.28 3.42
N ILE A 26 2.25 9.57 3.76
CA ILE A 26 0.96 10.26 3.92
C ILE A 26 0.84 11.24 2.76
N THR A 27 -0.24 11.12 2.01
CA THR A 27 -0.52 11.97 0.85
C THR A 27 -2.02 12.17 0.69
N HIS A 28 -2.41 13.35 0.24
CA HIS A 28 -3.80 13.66 -0.13
C HIS A 28 -4.14 13.17 -1.56
N THR A 29 -3.13 12.91 -2.40
CA THR A 29 -3.33 12.44 -3.78
C THR A 29 -2.67 11.08 -3.99
N GLY A 30 -3.24 10.27 -4.88
CA GLY A 30 -2.74 8.94 -5.18
C GLY A 30 -1.58 8.86 -6.16
N TYR A 31 -1.12 9.97 -6.73
CA TYR A 31 -0.07 9.98 -7.77
C TYR A 31 1.25 9.37 -7.31
N ILE A 32 1.51 9.36 -5.99
CA ILE A 32 2.72 8.70 -5.45
C ILE A 32 2.78 7.20 -5.79
N LEU A 33 1.63 6.56 -6.02
CA LEU A 33 1.52 5.14 -6.35
C LEU A 33 2.00 4.79 -7.78
N ASP A 34 2.30 5.80 -8.60
CA ASP A 34 2.96 5.62 -9.90
C ASP A 34 4.49 5.58 -9.77
N TYR A 35 5.03 6.06 -8.65
CA TYR A 35 6.47 6.09 -8.38
C TYR A 35 6.89 5.06 -7.33
N VAL A 36 6.01 4.75 -6.38
CA VAL A 36 6.30 3.84 -5.27
C VAL A 36 5.28 2.72 -5.24
N ALA A 37 5.78 1.48 -5.32
CA ALA A 37 4.97 0.28 -5.11
C ALA A 37 4.73 0.07 -3.61
N ALA A 38 3.66 0.68 -3.10
CA ALA A 38 3.24 0.51 -1.72
C ALA A 38 2.60 -0.87 -1.48
N ASP A 39 2.85 -1.42 -0.29
CA ASP A 39 2.40 -2.75 0.10
C ASP A 39 0.94 -2.77 0.58
N ILE A 40 0.51 -1.72 1.29
CA ILE A 40 -0.80 -1.58 1.94
C ILE A 40 -1.23 -0.11 1.87
N GLY A 41 -2.53 0.12 1.65
CA GLY A 41 -3.14 1.45 1.70
C GLY A 41 -4.15 1.57 2.85
N HIS A 42 -4.34 2.80 3.34
CA HIS A 42 -5.34 3.19 4.32
C HIS A 42 -5.95 4.54 3.92
N VAL A 43 -7.21 4.78 4.29
CA VAL A 43 -7.86 6.10 4.17
C VAL A 43 -8.07 6.66 5.56
N LEU A 44 -7.72 7.93 5.76
CA LEU A 44 -8.07 8.69 6.96
C LEU A 44 -9.12 9.74 6.58
N TYR A 45 -10.30 9.67 7.19
CA TYR A 45 -11.38 10.63 6.96
C TYR A 45 -12.14 10.87 8.27
N ASP A 46 -12.38 12.14 8.60
CA ASP A 46 -13.08 12.55 9.83
C ASP A 46 -12.52 11.88 11.11
N GLY A 47 -11.18 11.84 11.22
CA GLY A 47 -10.48 11.23 12.35
C GLY A 47 -10.55 9.70 12.42
N LYS A 48 -11.14 9.02 11.44
CA LYS A 48 -11.28 7.57 11.39
C LYS A 48 -10.47 6.95 10.26
N LEU A 49 -9.79 5.83 10.56
CA LEU A 49 -9.08 5.02 9.58
C LEU A 49 -10.01 3.99 8.95
N SER A 50 -10.13 4.01 7.63
CA SER A 50 -10.96 3.11 6.82
C SER A 50 -10.14 2.32 5.80
N CYS A 51 -10.77 1.30 5.19
CA CYS A 51 -10.19 0.48 4.13
C CYS A 51 -8.82 -0.09 4.52
N THR A 52 -8.71 -0.67 5.71
CA THR A 52 -7.44 -1.09 6.27
C THR A 52 -6.90 -2.34 5.59
N GLY A 53 -5.67 -2.27 5.06
CA GLY A 53 -5.02 -3.47 4.51
C GLY A 53 -5.27 -3.70 3.01
N MET A 54 -5.95 -2.79 2.31
CA MET A 54 -6.26 -2.94 0.89
C MET A 54 -5.06 -2.63 -0.01
N ASN A 55 -5.12 -3.13 -1.25
CA ASN A 55 -4.18 -2.72 -2.29
C ASN A 55 -4.30 -1.21 -2.54
N PRO A 56 -3.20 -0.43 -2.48
CA PRO A 56 -3.24 1.02 -2.68
C PRO A 56 -3.83 1.48 -4.02
N ARG A 57 -3.65 0.73 -5.10
CA ARG A 57 -4.21 1.10 -6.42
C ARG A 57 -5.71 0.90 -6.48
N GLU A 58 -6.22 -0.19 -5.87
CA GLU A 58 -7.66 -0.42 -5.74
C GLU A 58 -8.31 0.65 -4.85
N LEU A 59 -7.64 0.98 -3.74
CA LEU A 59 -8.06 2.06 -2.84
C LEU A 59 -8.17 3.40 -3.57
N LEU A 60 -7.15 3.77 -4.36
CA LEU A 60 -7.19 4.98 -5.16
C LEU A 60 -8.33 4.94 -6.20
N GLY A 61 -8.56 3.79 -6.83
CA GLY A 61 -9.70 3.59 -7.74
C GLY A 61 -11.05 3.80 -7.05
N CYS A 62 -11.19 3.33 -5.81
CA CYS A 62 -12.38 3.51 -4.98
C CYS A 62 -12.61 5.00 -4.67
N ILE A 63 -11.56 5.69 -4.18
CA ILE A 63 -11.60 7.13 -3.89
C ILE A 63 -11.95 7.94 -5.14
N ASN A 64 -11.37 7.62 -6.30
CA ASN A 64 -11.64 8.33 -7.54
C ASN A 64 -13.08 8.16 -8.04
N LYS A 65 -13.73 7.03 -7.71
CA LYS A 65 -15.10 6.71 -8.14
C LYS A 65 -16.16 7.21 -7.16
N MET A 66 -15.92 7.07 -5.86
CA MET A 66 -16.93 7.30 -4.82
C MET A 66 -16.54 8.44 -3.85
N GLY A 67 -15.30 8.90 -3.87
CA GLY A 67 -14.78 9.89 -2.94
C GLY A 67 -14.38 9.29 -1.58
N TYR A 68 -13.69 10.10 -0.78
CA TYR A 68 -13.16 9.69 0.53
C TYR A 68 -14.24 9.37 1.56
N ALA A 69 -15.36 10.10 1.51
CA ALA A 69 -16.46 9.91 2.45
C ALA A 69 -17.07 8.51 2.32
N ASP A 70 -17.26 8.01 1.10
CA ASP A 70 -17.83 6.67 0.88
C ASP A 70 -16.89 5.54 1.31
N CYS A 71 -15.56 5.74 1.28
CA CYS A 71 -14.61 4.77 1.82
C CYS A 71 -14.81 4.52 3.32
N THR A 72 -15.43 5.45 4.06
CA THR A 72 -15.75 5.22 5.48
C THR A 72 -16.83 4.16 5.70
N ARG A 73 -17.64 3.86 4.68
CA ARG A 73 -18.67 2.83 4.75
C ARG A 73 -18.10 1.42 4.65
N CYS A 74 -16.88 1.26 4.15
CA CYS A 74 -16.18 -0.03 4.10
C CYS A 74 -15.71 -0.52 5.49
N LEU A 75 -15.93 0.27 6.54
CA LEU A 75 -15.72 -0.12 7.93
C LEU A 75 -16.94 -0.77 8.60
N ALA A 76 -18.10 -0.78 7.93
CA ALA A 76 -19.34 -1.34 8.45
C ALA A 76 -19.44 -2.84 8.20
#